data_AF-A0A6N7IUL9-F1
#
_entry.id   AF-A0A6N7IUL9-F1
#
_cell.length_a   1.000
_cell.length_b   1.000
_cell.length_c   1.000
_cell.angle_alpha   90.00
_cell.angle_beta   90.00
_cell.angle_gamma   90.00
#
_symmetry.space_group_name_H-M   'P 1'
#
loop_
_entity.id
_entity.type
_entity.pdbx_description
1 polymer ?
#
loop_
_entity_poly.entity_id
_entity_poly.type
_entity_poly.pdbx_seq_one_letter_code
_entity_poly.pdbx_strand_id
1 'polypeptide(L)'
;MITGRQGGKKLSHQERDHCIRCGTCCLKGGPVLHHEDKRLLRDGHIGYQNLVTIRKGERAYDPFTDTVKPVAQELIKVRGAGKEWSCCFYDPQHSACTIYEHRFFECRLLNCWDPAPLVDAAGKNTITRADIINAHDPILEVIAMHEQVCPYDEVEELLAGLSREEEKAEVKARLNDLVRKDLAIREYALSELGLRGEFELFIFGRPLFKVLGAITSAGALLPR
;
A
#
# COMPACT_ATOMS: atom_id res chain seq x y z
N MET A 1 -4.78 -36.75 32.78
CA MET A 1 -3.59 -37.28 32.06
C MET A 1 -4.16 -38.29 31.08
N ILE A 2 -4.27 -38.02 29.78
CA ILE A 2 -3.19 -38.13 28.79
C ILE A 2 -3.43 -37.08 27.69
N THR A 3 -2.35 -36.36 27.39
CA THR A 3 -2.20 -35.36 26.35
C THR A 3 -2.06 -36.00 24.97
N GLY A 4 -2.81 -35.52 23.98
CA GLY A 4 -2.65 -35.88 22.58
C GLY A 4 -2.75 -34.63 21.69
N ARG A 5 -1.76 -33.73 21.77
CA ARG A 5 -1.60 -32.63 20.80
C ARG A 5 -1.07 -33.23 19.50
N GLN A 6 -1.91 -33.25 18.47
CA GLN A 6 -1.49 -33.48 17.10
C GLN A 6 -0.49 -32.41 16.70
N GLY A 7 0.75 -32.84 16.44
CA GLY A 7 1.79 -32.00 15.87
C GLY A 7 1.38 -31.55 14.48
N GLY A 8 1.15 -30.25 14.32
CA GLY A 8 1.05 -29.62 13.01
C GLY A 8 2.35 -29.86 12.24
N LYS A 9 2.24 -30.51 11.08
CA LYS A 9 3.33 -30.67 10.12
C LYS A 9 3.93 -29.28 9.81
N LYS A 10 5.13 -29.00 10.31
CA LYS A 10 6.01 -28.00 9.70
C LYS A 10 6.28 -28.48 8.28
N LEU A 11 5.77 -27.76 7.28
CA LEU A 11 6.13 -27.97 5.89
C LEU A 11 7.65 -27.85 5.80
N SER A 12 8.31 -28.91 5.33
CA SER A 12 9.76 -28.94 5.16
C SER A 12 10.17 -27.82 4.21
N HIS A 13 11.14 -27.01 4.62
CA HIS A 13 11.94 -26.22 3.69
C HIS A 13 12.58 -27.22 2.71
N GLN A 14 11.92 -27.50 1.59
CA GLN A 14 12.62 -28.02 0.43
C GLN A 14 13.65 -26.94 0.06
N GLU A 15 14.91 -27.33 -0.06
CA GLU A 15 15.98 -26.50 -0.62
C GLU A 15 15.54 -26.11 -2.03
N ARG A 16 14.97 -24.92 -2.16
CA ARG A 16 14.57 -24.33 -3.43
C ARG A 16 15.64 -23.31 -3.78
N ASP A 17 16.08 -23.31 -5.02
CA ASP A 17 17.01 -22.34 -5.60
C ASP A 17 16.35 -21.50 -6.71
N HIS A 18 15.07 -21.74 -6.99
CA HIS A 18 14.28 -21.03 -7.99
C HIS A 18 12.82 -20.84 -7.56
N CYS A 19 12.17 -19.85 -8.17
CA CYS A 19 10.75 -19.57 -7.96
C CYS A 19 9.87 -20.63 -8.66
N ILE A 20 9.09 -21.37 -7.89
CA ILE A 20 8.11 -22.35 -8.42
C ILE A 20 6.75 -21.73 -8.78
N ARG A 21 6.66 -20.39 -8.78
CA ARG A 21 5.45 -19.63 -9.16
C ARG A 21 4.20 -20.01 -8.34
N CYS A 22 4.36 -20.24 -7.03
CA CYS A 22 3.26 -20.68 -6.16
C CYS A 22 2.24 -19.58 -5.77
N GLY A 23 2.45 -18.32 -6.19
CA GLY A 23 1.53 -17.21 -5.90
C GLY A 23 1.52 -16.70 -4.46
N THR A 24 2.20 -17.36 -3.51
CA THR A 24 2.17 -16.99 -2.07
C THR A 24 2.55 -15.54 -1.81
N CYS A 25 3.58 -15.03 -2.50
CA CYS A 25 3.96 -13.62 -2.38
C CYS A 25 2.95 -12.65 -2.98
N CYS A 26 2.35 -13.01 -4.12
CA CYS A 26 1.31 -12.21 -4.74
C CYS A 26 0.06 -12.11 -3.85
N LEU A 27 -0.26 -13.16 -3.10
CA LEU A 27 -1.33 -13.14 -2.09
C LEU A 27 -1.01 -12.24 -0.90
N LYS A 28 0.27 -12.06 -0.55
CA LYS A 28 0.76 -11.09 0.44
C LYS A 28 0.80 -9.65 -0.09
N GLY A 29 0.34 -9.42 -1.31
CA GLY A 29 0.17 -8.10 -1.90
C GLY A 29 1.24 -7.72 -2.90
N GLY A 30 1.06 -6.53 -3.47
CA GLY A 30 1.93 -5.99 -4.51
C GLY A 30 3.24 -5.40 -3.96
N PRO A 31 4.31 -5.35 -4.76
CA PRO A 31 5.59 -4.72 -4.40
C PRO A 31 5.50 -3.19 -4.36
N VAL A 32 6.44 -2.56 -3.67
CA VAL A 32 6.75 -1.13 -3.83
C VAL A 32 7.56 -0.93 -5.10
N LEU A 33 7.35 0.16 -5.81
CA LEU A 33 8.05 0.48 -7.05
C LEU A 33 9.38 1.18 -6.74
N HIS A 34 10.40 0.74 -7.49
CA HIS A 34 11.76 1.30 -7.46
C HIS A 34 12.08 2.00 -8.78
N HIS A 35 13.17 2.76 -8.83
CA HIS A 35 13.60 3.43 -10.07
C HIS A 35 13.76 2.45 -11.25
N GLU A 36 14.17 1.22 -10.97
CA GLU A 36 14.33 0.11 -11.90
C GLU A 36 13.01 -0.27 -12.60
N ASP A 37 11.87 0.05 -11.99
CA ASP A 37 10.54 -0.27 -12.48
C ASP A 37 9.91 0.83 -13.34
N LYS A 38 10.55 2.01 -13.46
CA LYS A 38 10.09 3.09 -14.36
C LYS A 38 9.91 2.62 -15.80
N ARG A 39 10.74 1.66 -16.25
CA ARG A 39 10.60 1.04 -17.58
C ARG A 39 9.26 0.34 -17.77
N LEU A 40 8.68 -0.25 -16.72
CA LEU A 40 7.40 -0.97 -16.81
C LEU A 40 6.24 -0.01 -17.13
N LEU A 41 6.30 1.21 -16.62
CA LEU A 41 5.36 2.28 -16.94
C LEU A 41 5.57 2.79 -18.36
N ARG A 42 6.83 3.14 -18.70
CA ARG A 42 7.17 3.68 -20.03
C ARG A 42 6.84 2.70 -21.16
N ASP A 43 7.12 1.43 -20.95
CA ASP A 43 6.93 0.38 -21.96
C ASP A 43 5.48 -0.15 -21.97
N GLY A 44 4.59 0.38 -21.12
CA GLY A 44 3.16 0.10 -21.12
C GLY A 44 2.74 -1.23 -20.49
N HIS A 45 3.63 -1.89 -19.75
CA HIS A 45 3.30 -3.14 -19.05
C HIS A 45 2.39 -2.93 -17.84
N ILE A 46 2.45 -1.73 -17.25
CA ILE A 46 1.61 -1.29 -16.13
C ILE A 46 1.15 0.15 -16.36
N GLY A 47 0.02 0.53 -15.76
CA GLY A 47 -0.48 1.90 -15.78
C GLY A 47 -0.86 2.41 -14.39
N TYR A 48 -1.27 3.68 -14.31
CA TYR A 48 -1.64 4.34 -13.05
C TYR A 48 -2.78 3.61 -12.32
N GLN A 49 -3.69 3.00 -13.07
CA GLN A 49 -4.78 2.18 -12.56
C GLN A 49 -4.32 0.89 -11.86
N ASN A 50 -3.03 0.55 -11.89
CA ASN A 50 -2.43 -0.57 -11.16
C ASN A 50 -1.70 -0.15 -9.89
N LEU A 51 -1.67 1.15 -9.59
CA LEU A 51 -0.85 1.72 -8.52
C LEU A 51 -1.72 2.32 -7.41
N VAL A 52 -1.12 2.41 -6.23
CA VAL A 52 -1.63 3.14 -5.09
C VAL A 52 -0.47 3.91 -4.44
N THR A 53 -0.74 5.15 -4.06
CA THR A 53 0.20 5.94 -3.26
C THR A 53 -0.01 5.67 -1.78
N ILE A 54 1.07 5.33 -1.09
CA ILE A 54 1.15 5.35 0.38
C ILE A 54 1.84 6.67 0.72
N ARG A 55 1.10 7.56 1.36
CA ARG A 55 1.54 8.94 1.60
C ARG A 55 2.51 8.97 2.78
N LYS A 56 3.42 9.94 2.81
CA LYS A 56 4.32 10.14 3.96
C LYS A 56 3.50 10.24 5.26
N GLY A 57 3.95 9.56 6.32
CA GLY A 57 3.25 9.52 7.60
C GLY A 57 2.09 8.50 7.67
N GLU A 58 1.61 7.98 6.54
CA GLU A 58 0.55 6.97 6.53
C GLU A 58 1.03 5.68 7.21
N ARG A 59 0.21 5.13 8.12
CA ARG A 59 0.46 3.81 8.70
C ARG A 59 0.34 2.72 7.65
N ALA A 60 1.44 2.01 7.42
CA ALA A 60 1.52 0.85 6.54
C ALA A 60 2.12 -0.35 7.28
N TYR A 61 1.70 -1.55 6.87
CA TYR A 61 2.28 -2.79 7.36
C TYR A 61 3.66 -3.00 6.74
N ASP A 62 4.68 -3.16 7.59
CA ASP A 62 6.03 -3.54 7.22
C ASP A 62 6.17 -5.08 7.36
N PRO A 63 6.32 -5.81 6.24
CA PRO A 63 6.41 -7.27 6.26
C PRO A 63 7.74 -7.81 6.81
N PHE A 64 8.76 -6.97 6.97
CA PHE A 64 10.07 -7.37 7.49
C PHE A 64 10.15 -7.24 9.00
N THR A 65 9.46 -6.25 9.57
CA THR A 65 9.37 -6.06 11.02
C THR A 65 8.08 -6.59 11.63
N ASP A 66 7.13 -7.03 10.80
CA ASP A 66 5.79 -7.49 11.19
C ASP A 66 5.04 -6.47 12.06
N THR A 67 5.13 -5.20 11.69
CA THR A 67 4.53 -4.09 12.44
C THR A 67 3.84 -3.10 11.52
N VAL A 68 2.83 -2.41 12.05
CA VAL A 68 2.21 -1.27 11.39
C VAL A 68 2.87 0.00 11.92
N LYS A 69 3.49 0.78 11.04
CA LYS A 69 4.18 2.03 11.40
C LYS A 69 3.98 3.10 10.33
N PRO A 70 4.10 4.40 10.69
CA PRO A 70 4.14 5.47 9.72
C PRO A 70 5.28 5.27 8.71
N VAL A 71 5.01 5.47 7.43
CA VAL A 71 6.07 5.46 6.41
C VAL A 71 6.85 6.79 6.43
N ALA A 72 8.18 6.72 6.37
CA ALA A 72 9.04 7.89 6.47
C ALA A 72 9.02 8.79 5.22
N GLN A 73 8.63 8.22 4.07
CA GLN A 73 8.54 8.90 2.79
C GLN A 73 7.35 8.35 1.99
N GLU A 74 6.96 9.06 0.94
CA GLU A 74 5.97 8.57 -0.01
C GLU A 74 6.47 7.31 -0.72
N LEU A 75 5.59 6.33 -0.89
CA LEU A 75 5.85 5.09 -1.62
C LEU A 75 4.77 4.86 -2.67
N ILE A 76 5.17 4.54 -3.89
CA ILE A 76 4.27 4.02 -4.92
C ILE A 76 4.27 2.50 -4.85
N LYS A 77 3.10 1.90 -4.66
CA LYS A 77 2.94 0.45 -4.51
C LYS A 77 1.97 -0.09 -5.56
N VAL A 78 2.18 -1.32 -6.00
CA VAL A 78 1.17 -2.05 -6.77
C VAL A 78 -0.05 -2.30 -5.88
N ARG A 79 -1.24 -1.92 -6.38
CA ARG A 79 -2.46 -2.02 -5.59
C ARG A 79 -2.97 -3.46 -5.43
N GLY A 80 -3.89 -3.64 -4.49
CA GLY A 80 -4.64 -4.87 -4.32
C GLY A 80 -5.70 -5.10 -5.40
N ALA A 81 -6.18 -6.34 -5.53
CA ALA A 81 -7.29 -6.74 -6.37
C ALA A 81 -8.63 -6.47 -5.65
N GLY A 82 -9.37 -5.46 -6.09
CA GLY A 82 -10.69 -5.14 -5.51
C GLY A 82 -10.61 -4.78 -4.02
N LYS A 83 -11.28 -5.56 -3.17
CA LYS A 83 -11.25 -5.41 -1.70
C LYS A 83 -10.19 -6.29 -1.03
N GLU A 84 -9.47 -7.12 -1.80
CA GLU A 84 -8.45 -8.01 -1.28
C GLU A 84 -7.08 -7.35 -1.24
N TRP A 85 -6.25 -7.85 -0.35
CA TRP A 85 -4.85 -7.44 -0.25
C TRP A 85 -3.98 -8.02 -1.37
N SER A 86 -4.44 -9.07 -2.06
CA SER A 86 -3.73 -9.77 -3.13
C SER A 86 -3.36 -8.83 -4.27
N CYS A 87 -2.15 -8.97 -4.82
CA CYS A 87 -1.63 -8.15 -5.92
C CYS A 87 -2.60 -8.15 -7.12
N CYS A 88 -2.87 -6.98 -7.73
CA CYS A 88 -3.79 -6.90 -8.86
C CYS A 88 -3.34 -7.62 -10.14
N PHE A 89 -2.07 -8.05 -10.21
CA PHE A 89 -1.55 -8.88 -11.31
C PHE A 89 -1.55 -10.38 -11.00
N TYR A 90 -2.10 -10.79 -9.85
CA TYR A 90 -2.27 -12.21 -9.53
C TYR A 90 -3.53 -12.75 -10.19
N ASP A 91 -3.36 -13.83 -10.95
CA ASP A 91 -4.45 -14.65 -11.44
C ASP A 91 -4.65 -15.84 -10.48
N PRO A 92 -5.71 -15.84 -9.65
CA PRO A 92 -5.97 -16.91 -8.71
C PRO A 92 -6.38 -18.22 -9.38
N GLN A 93 -6.91 -18.19 -10.60
CA GLN A 93 -7.34 -19.40 -11.31
C GLN A 93 -6.14 -20.24 -11.74
N HIS A 94 -5.09 -19.59 -12.20
CA HIS A 94 -3.87 -20.24 -12.68
C HIS A 94 -2.71 -20.18 -11.69
N SER A 95 -2.93 -19.58 -10.51
CA SER A 95 -1.88 -19.30 -9.51
C SER A 95 -0.66 -18.59 -10.12
N ALA A 96 -0.90 -17.64 -11.03
CA ALA A 96 0.13 -17.06 -11.88
C ALA A 96 0.15 -15.53 -11.79
N CYS A 97 1.29 -14.93 -12.15
CA CYS A 97 1.37 -13.48 -12.36
C CYS A 97 1.13 -13.20 -13.85
N THR A 98 0.19 -12.30 -14.15
CA THR A 98 -0.18 -11.94 -15.53
C THR A 98 0.91 -11.16 -16.26
N ILE A 99 1.89 -10.61 -15.52
CA ILE A 99 3.05 -9.88 -16.06
C ILE A 99 4.38 -10.53 -15.65
N TYR A 100 4.45 -11.87 -15.56
CA TYR A 100 5.60 -12.56 -14.97
C TYR A 100 6.96 -12.19 -15.60
N GLU A 101 7.02 -12.03 -16.93
CA GLU A 101 8.23 -11.62 -17.66
C GLU A 101 8.63 -10.16 -17.38
N HIS A 102 7.65 -9.34 -17.00
CA HIS A 102 7.78 -7.91 -16.71
C HIS A 102 7.56 -7.62 -15.22
N ARG A 103 7.92 -8.57 -14.35
CA ARG A 103 7.79 -8.42 -12.89
C ARG A 103 8.62 -7.26 -12.38
N PHE A 104 8.10 -6.59 -11.35
CA PHE A 104 8.75 -5.53 -10.59
C PHE A 104 10.07 -5.96 -9.93
N PHE A 105 10.90 -4.99 -9.56
CA PHE A 105 12.21 -5.20 -8.96
C PHE A 105 12.16 -6.06 -7.72
N GLU A 106 11.32 -5.72 -6.74
CA GLU A 106 11.15 -6.54 -5.53
C GLU A 106 10.67 -7.96 -5.85
N CYS A 107 9.80 -8.13 -6.86
CA CYS A 107 9.35 -9.46 -7.30
C CYS A 107 10.47 -10.29 -7.94
N ARG A 108 11.49 -9.66 -8.54
CA ARG A 108 12.68 -10.33 -9.09
C ARG A 108 13.68 -10.69 -7.99
N LEU A 109 13.77 -9.90 -6.93
CA LEU A 109 14.62 -10.15 -5.76
C LEU A 109 14.04 -11.17 -4.78
N LEU A 110 12.71 -11.31 -4.78
CA LEU A 110 12.02 -12.20 -3.87
C LEU A 110 12.42 -13.67 -4.09
N ASN A 111 13.15 -14.21 -3.13
CA ASN A 111 13.54 -15.60 -3.04
C ASN A 111 12.99 -16.21 -1.74
N CYS A 112 12.21 -17.28 -1.83
CA CYS A 112 11.59 -17.91 -0.66
C CYS A 112 12.60 -18.64 0.26
N TRP A 113 13.82 -18.87 -0.23
CA TRP A 113 14.91 -19.53 0.47
C TRP A 113 15.95 -18.55 1.04
N ASP A 114 15.98 -17.31 0.57
CA ASP A 114 16.87 -16.25 1.08
C ASP A 114 16.21 -14.86 0.90
N PRO A 115 15.66 -14.25 1.97
CA PRO A 115 15.03 -12.95 1.87
C PRO A 115 16.02 -11.77 1.86
N ALA A 116 17.32 -11.99 2.12
CA ALA A 116 18.28 -10.92 2.36
C ALA A 116 18.35 -9.88 1.21
N PRO A 117 18.39 -10.26 -0.09
CA PRO A 117 18.42 -9.27 -1.16
C PRO A 117 17.19 -8.35 -1.21
N LEU A 118 16.01 -8.89 -0.89
CA LEU A 118 14.78 -8.12 -0.84
C LEU A 118 14.75 -7.19 0.38
N VAL A 119 15.18 -7.68 1.53
CA VAL A 119 15.31 -6.87 2.76
C VAL A 119 16.28 -5.71 2.53
N ASP A 120 17.42 -5.97 1.87
CA ASP A 120 18.43 -4.96 1.58
C ASP A 120 17.93 -3.88 0.62
N ALA A 121 17.04 -4.23 -0.32
CA ALA A 121 16.43 -3.28 -1.24
C ALA A 121 15.29 -2.46 -0.61
N ALA A 122 14.62 -2.98 0.41
CA ALA A 122 13.40 -2.39 0.98
C ALA A 122 13.57 -0.91 1.34
N GLY A 123 12.70 -0.06 0.77
CA GLY A 123 12.68 1.38 1.03
C GLY A 123 13.83 2.21 0.44
N LYS A 124 14.78 1.60 -0.26
CA LYS A 124 15.88 2.30 -0.95
C LYS A 124 15.53 2.52 -2.40
N ASN A 125 15.91 3.66 -3.00
CA ASN A 125 15.67 3.96 -4.42
C ASN A 125 14.21 3.76 -4.88
N THR A 126 13.25 3.95 -3.98
CA THR A 126 11.82 3.93 -4.28
C THR A 126 11.40 5.18 -5.04
N ILE A 127 10.40 5.06 -5.90
CA ILE A 127 9.87 6.20 -6.65
C ILE A 127 8.67 6.85 -5.95
N THR A 128 8.42 8.10 -6.31
CA THR A 128 7.29 8.93 -5.88
C THR A 128 6.34 9.24 -7.05
N ARG A 129 5.24 9.95 -6.81
CA ARG A 129 4.36 10.48 -7.87
C ARG A 129 5.12 11.43 -8.79
N ALA A 130 6.02 12.25 -8.25
CA ALA A 130 6.82 13.21 -9.03
C ALA A 130 7.80 12.53 -10.01
N ASP A 131 8.14 11.27 -9.76
CA ASP A 131 8.96 10.45 -10.65
C ASP A 131 8.21 9.90 -11.87
N ILE A 132 6.87 9.98 -11.85
CA ILE A 132 5.94 9.36 -12.81
C ILE A 132 5.12 10.43 -13.54
N ILE A 133 4.61 11.43 -12.81
CA ILE A 133 3.78 12.50 -13.32
C ILE A 133 4.66 13.55 -14.01
N ASN A 134 4.20 14.07 -15.15
CA ASN A 134 4.91 15.14 -15.84
C ASN A 134 5.03 16.39 -14.95
N ALA A 135 6.20 17.03 -14.95
CA ALA A 135 6.51 18.14 -14.04
C ALA A 135 5.58 19.37 -14.15
N HIS A 136 4.82 19.49 -15.24
CA HIS A 136 3.89 20.60 -15.50
C HIS A 136 2.42 20.14 -15.54
N ASP A 137 2.12 18.93 -15.08
CA ASP A 137 0.75 18.45 -15.01
C ASP A 137 0.00 19.18 -13.88
N PRO A 138 -1.18 19.79 -14.16
CA PRO A 138 -1.95 20.53 -13.15
C PRO A 138 -2.39 19.66 -11.96
N ILE A 139 -2.43 18.33 -12.10
CA ILE A 139 -2.76 17.44 -10.99
C ILE A 139 -1.76 17.55 -9.82
N LEU A 140 -0.52 17.98 -10.08
CA LEU A 140 0.49 18.18 -9.05
C LEU A 140 0.10 19.25 -8.03
N GLU A 141 -0.59 20.31 -8.47
CA GLU A 141 -1.09 21.36 -7.57
C GLU A 141 -2.19 20.82 -6.65
N VAL A 142 -3.07 19.98 -7.20
CA VAL A 142 -4.15 19.33 -6.45
C VAL A 142 -3.59 18.33 -5.44
N ILE A 143 -2.57 17.58 -5.84
CA ILE A 143 -1.82 16.69 -4.94
C ILE A 143 -1.20 17.50 -3.80
N ALA A 144 -0.50 18.59 -4.11
CA ALA A 144 0.13 19.42 -3.08
C ALA A 144 -0.90 20.02 -2.11
N MET A 145 -2.03 20.50 -2.63
CA MET A 145 -3.16 20.97 -1.81
C MET A 145 -3.70 19.84 -0.93
N HIS A 146 -3.89 18.63 -1.47
CA HIS A 146 -4.37 17.47 -0.70
C HIS A 146 -3.41 17.11 0.44
N GLU A 147 -2.10 17.11 0.20
CA GLU A 147 -1.10 16.85 1.24
C GLU A 147 -1.14 17.90 2.36
N GLN A 148 -1.38 19.16 2.02
CA GLN A 148 -1.48 20.27 2.99
C GLN A 148 -2.77 20.24 3.80
N VAL A 149 -3.91 19.90 3.16
CA VAL A 149 -5.23 19.94 3.79
C VAL A 149 -5.52 18.67 4.60
N CYS A 150 -4.92 17.54 4.21
CA CYS A 150 -5.13 16.24 4.84
C CYS A 150 -3.81 15.57 5.25
N PRO A 151 -2.91 16.23 6.01
CA PRO A 151 -1.60 15.68 6.36
C PRO A 151 -1.75 14.50 7.32
N TYR A 152 -0.97 13.43 7.09
CA TYR A 152 -1.01 12.27 7.99
C TYR A 152 -0.43 12.56 9.38
N ASP A 153 0.48 13.52 9.52
CA ASP A 153 1.02 13.90 10.83
C ASP A 153 -0.11 14.39 11.76
N GLU A 154 -1.03 15.22 11.28
CA GLU A 154 -2.21 15.65 12.06
C GLU A 154 -3.15 14.47 12.35
N VAL A 155 -3.36 13.57 11.38
CA VAL A 155 -4.19 12.36 11.58
C VAL A 155 -3.60 11.49 12.69
N GLU A 156 -2.29 11.29 12.71
CA GLU A 156 -1.59 10.47 13.69
C GLU A 156 -1.65 11.08 15.10
N GLU A 157 -1.47 12.40 15.22
CA GLU A 157 -1.64 13.14 16.48
C GLU A 157 -3.06 13.01 17.03
N LEU A 158 -4.07 13.19 16.19
CA LEU A 158 -5.48 13.04 16.58
C LEU A 158 -5.79 11.60 17.02
N LEU A 159 -5.27 10.60 16.31
CA LEU A 159 -5.46 9.20 16.68
C LEU A 159 -4.81 8.87 18.04
N ALA A 160 -3.66 9.45 18.37
CA ALA A 160 -3.05 9.29 19.69
C ALA A 160 -3.91 9.91 20.80
N GLY A 161 -4.57 11.03 20.53
CA GLY A 161 -5.49 11.72 21.45
C GLY A 161 -6.77 10.94 21.79
N LEU A 162 -7.21 10.01 20.93
CA LEU A 162 -8.40 9.17 21.18
C LEU A 162 -8.28 8.27 22.43
N SER A 163 -7.07 8.10 22.97
CA SER A 163 -6.81 7.36 24.21
C SER A 163 -7.34 8.06 25.48
N ARG A 164 -7.70 9.35 25.40
CA ARG A 164 -8.12 10.19 26.53
C ARG A 164 -9.63 10.47 26.46
N GLU A 165 -10.40 10.04 27.47
CA GLU A 165 -11.89 10.11 27.44
C GLU A 165 -12.44 11.53 27.25
N GLU A 166 -11.82 12.53 27.88
CA GLU A 166 -12.28 13.92 27.90
C GLU A 166 -12.22 14.61 26.53
N GLU A 167 -11.31 14.16 25.65
CA GLU A 167 -11.02 14.80 24.36
C GLU A 167 -11.69 14.07 23.17
N LYS A 168 -12.34 12.92 23.41
CA LYS A 168 -12.84 12.04 22.34
C LYS A 168 -13.82 12.68 21.37
N ALA A 169 -14.72 13.54 21.85
CA ALA A 169 -15.74 14.15 21.00
C ALA A 169 -15.13 15.17 20.03
N GLU A 170 -14.23 16.03 20.52
CA GLU A 170 -13.53 17.03 19.72
C GLU A 170 -12.58 16.37 18.70
N VAL A 171 -11.80 15.38 19.15
CA VAL A 171 -10.90 14.61 18.27
C VAL A 171 -11.67 13.94 17.14
N LYS A 172 -12.82 13.31 17.44
CA LYS A 172 -13.70 12.73 16.40
C LYS A 172 -14.23 13.78 15.43
N ALA A 173 -14.60 14.97 15.91
CA ALA A 173 -15.07 16.05 15.05
C ALA A 173 -13.97 16.50 14.07
N ARG A 174 -12.73 16.65 14.55
CA ARG A 174 -11.56 16.99 13.71
C ARG A 174 -11.23 15.90 12.69
N LEU A 175 -11.23 14.63 13.08
CA LEU A 175 -11.03 13.51 12.14
C LEU A 175 -12.12 13.46 11.06
N ASN A 176 -13.39 13.72 11.42
CA ASN A 176 -14.48 13.81 10.45
C ASN A 176 -14.32 14.99 9.50
N ASP A 177 -13.82 16.12 9.97
CA ASP A 177 -13.52 17.28 9.12
C ASP A 177 -12.41 16.97 8.10
N LEU A 178 -11.33 16.31 8.52
CA LEU A 178 -10.27 15.83 7.62
C LEU A 178 -10.82 14.86 6.57
N VAL A 179 -11.72 13.94 6.94
CA VAL A 179 -12.38 13.04 5.98
C VAL A 179 -13.23 13.80 4.98
N ARG A 180 -14.00 14.81 5.41
CA ARG A 180 -14.80 15.63 4.49
C ARG A 180 -13.94 16.39 3.51
N LYS A 181 -12.83 16.96 3.98
CA LYS A 181 -11.85 17.67 3.14
C LYS A 181 -11.20 16.73 2.11
N ASP A 182 -10.75 15.54 2.54
CA ASP A 182 -10.19 14.50 1.66
C ASP A 182 -11.18 14.15 0.53
N LEU A 183 -12.44 13.91 0.88
CA LEU A 183 -13.49 13.58 -0.10
C LEU A 183 -13.80 14.75 -1.04
N ALA A 184 -13.85 15.99 -0.54
CA ALA A 184 -14.14 17.17 -1.35
C ALA A 184 -13.04 17.42 -2.41
N ILE A 185 -11.77 17.24 -2.05
CA ILE A 185 -10.65 17.40 -2.98
C ILE A 185 -10.66 16.30 -4.05
N ARG A 186 -10.94 15.05 -3.66
CA ARG A 186 -11.09 13.93 -4.60
C ARG A 186 -12.23 14.18 -5.57
N GLU A 187 -13.39 14.61 -5.09
CA GLU A 187 -14.54 14.93 -5.93
C GLU A 187 -14.21 16.04 -6.93
N TYR A 188 -13.59 17.14 -6.47
CA TYR A 188 -13.15 18.22 -7.34
C TYR A 188 -12.23 17.73 -8.47
N ALA A 189 -11.27 16.86 -8.17
CA ALA A 189 -10.38 16.31 -9.18
C ALA A 189 -11.12 15.44 -10.21
N LEU A 190 -12.09 14.62 -9.76
CA LEU A 190 -12.87 13.73 -10.62
C LEU A 190 -13.88 14.50 -11.49
N SER A 191 -14.63 15.43 -10.90
CA SER A 191 -15.74 16.13 -11.56
C SER A 191 -15.28 17.34 -12.38
N GLU A 192 -14.38 18.17 -11.84
CA GLU A 192 -14.02 19.45 -12.45
C GLU A 192 -12.75 19.36 -13.30
N LEU A 193 -11.78 18.52 -12.90
CA LEU A 193 -10.52 18.36 -13.62
C LEU A 193 -10.50 17.15 -14.56
N GLY A 194 -11.56 16.34 -14.56
CA GLY A 194 -11.68 15.16 -15.42
C GLY A 194 -10.70 14.03 -15.08
N LEU A 195 -10.23 13.96 -13.83
CA LEU A 195 -9.41 12.83 -13.37
C LEU A 195 -10.22 11.54 -13.55
N ARG A 196 -9.63 10.54 -14.21
CA ARG A 196 -10.26 9.23 -14.33
C ARG A 196 -10.26 8.53 -12.97
N GLY A 197 -11.43 8.07 -12.52
CA GLY A 197 -11.59 7.41 -11.21
C GLY A 197 -10.67 6.20 -10.99
N GLU A 198 -10.29 5.51 -12.05
CA GLU A 198 -9.32 4.40 -11.96
C GLU A 198 -7.90 4.85 -11.53
N PHE A 199 -7.57 6.13 -11.63
CA PHE A 199 -6.29 6.71 -11.21
C PHE A 199 -6.33 7.29 -9.79
N GLU A 200 -7.50 7.35 -9.16
CA GLU A 200 -7.68 8.02 -7.87
C GLU A 200 -6.74 7.46 -6.78
N LEU A 201 -6.55 6.14 -6.73
CA LEU A 201 -5.64 5.51 -5.76
C LEU A 201 -4.17 5.88 -6.01
N PHE A 202 -3.78 6.06 -7.26
CA PHE A 202 -2.45 6.54 -7.60
C PHE A 202 -2.30 8.02 -7.21
N ILE A 203 -3.29 8.85 -7.53
CA ILE A 203 -3.19 10.29 -7.26
C ILE A 203 -3.32 10.62 -5.78
N PHE A 204 -4.27 10.07 -5.05
CA PHE A 204 -4.58 10.48 -3.68
C PHE A 204 -4.35 9.38 -2.63
N GLY A 205 -3.90 8.20 -3.05
CA GLY A 205 -3.83 7.05 -2.14
C GLY A 205 -5.20 6.57 -1.67
N ARG A 206 -5.21 5.84 -0.56
CA ARG A 206 -6.44 5.34 0.05
C ARG A 206 -7.26 6.50 0.64
N PRO A 207 -8.59 6.56 0.39
CA PRO A 207 -9.46 7.54 1.04
C PRO A 207 -9.32 7.49 2.57
N LEU A 208 -9.29 8.65 3.21
CA LEU A 208 -8.94 8.76 4.64
C LEU A 208 -9.92 7.97 5.52
N PHE A 209 -11.21 7.95 5.16
CA PHE A 209 -12.21 7.15 5.89
C PHE A 209 -11.91 5.64 5.88
N LYS A 210 -11.31 5.11 4.80
CA LYS A 210 -10.90 3.69 4.74
C LYS A 210 -9.70 3.44 5.64
N VAL A 211 -8.77 4.38 5.70
CA VAL A 211 -7.58 4.29 6.56
C VAL A 211 -8.00 4.33 8.03
N LEU A 212 -8.86 5.29 8.42
CA LEU A 212 -9.40 5.37 9.78
C LEU A 212 -10.25 4.15 10.16
N GLY A 213 -11.07 3.65 9.24
CA GLY A 213 -11.86 2.42 9.43
C GLY A 213 -10.97 1.20 9.67
N ALA A 214 -9.86 1.08 8.94
CA ALA A 214 -8.88 0.01 9.15
C ALA A 214 -8.19 0.11 10.51
N ILE A 215 -7.80 1.31 10.94
CA ILE A 215 -7.12 1.53 12.24
C ILE A 215 -8.06 1.24 13.42
N THR A 216 -9.29 1.74 13.36
CA THR A 216 -10.30 1.52 14.41
C THR A 216 -10.75 0.06 14.49
N SER A 217 -10.79 -0.65 13.36
CA SER A 217 -11.07 -2.10 13.33
C SER A 217 -9.86 -2.96 13.71
N ALA A 218 -8.63 -2.48 13.48
CA ALA A 218 -7.39 -3.20 13.80
C ALA A 218 -7.15 -3.35 15.30
N GLY A 219 -7.81 -2.55 16.16
CA GLY A 219 -7.90 -2.82 17.60
C GLY A 219 -8.61 -4.15 17.95
N ALA A 220 -9.30 -4.77 16.99
CA ALA A 220 -10.00 -6.04 17.15
C ALA A 220 -9.52 -7.17 16.21
N LEU A 221 -8.62 -6.90 15.26
CA LEU A 221 -8.22 -7.86 14.22
C LEU A 221 -6.75 -7.70 13.79
N LEU A 222 -5.84 -8.26 14.59
CA LEU A 222 -4.68 -8.97 14.07
C LEU A 222 -4.76 -10.38 14.68
N PRO A 223 -4.90 -11.45 13.87
CA PRO A 223 -3.79 -11.87 13.01
C PRO A 223 -4.23 -12.38 11.62
N ARG A 224 -3.28 -12.50 10.70
CA ARG A 224 -3.27 -13.60 9.73
C ARG A 224 -1.87 -14.17 9.62
#